data_AF-A0A352S534-F1
#
_entry.id   AF-A0A352S534-F1
#
_cell.length_a   1.000
_cell.length_b   1.000
_cell.length_c   1.000
_cell.angle_alpha   90.00
_cell.angle_beta   90.00
_cell.angle_gamma   90.00
#
_symmetry.space_group_name_H-M   'P 1'
#
loop_
_entity.id
_entity.type
_entity.pdbx_description
1 polymer ?
#
loop_
_entity_poly.entity_id
_entity_poly.type
_entity_poly.pdbx_seq_one_letter_code
_entity_poly.pdbx_strand_id
1 'polypeptide(L)'
;MRIDLGHLAGMVAAGRTPTSHRSAGRVARLAGLVLTLLLALHASLGYAAKAAYKVEIDAPDALKGILQEHLDLARYTDRTDISDDQFQYMVETVDDQVRQFASTEGWFDPVTKATVEGEGDKRVVHISVDPGARTLIRAVDVQVTGPAATQSPEQVEQMRAKWGLPVGEPFRQS
;
A
#
# COMPACT_ATOMS: atom_id res chain seq x y z
N MET A 1 6.54 39.73 -43.32
CA MET A 1 6.65 39.70 -44.80
C MET A 1 5.34 39.12 -45.34
N ARG A 2 4.72 39.78 -46.32
CA ARG A 2 3.29 39.63 -46.74
C ARG A 2 2.31 40.17 -45.66
N ILE A 3 1.41 41.14 -45.86
CA ILE A 3 0.65 41.66 -47.04
C ILE A 3 -0.38 40.61 -47.51
N ASP A 4 -1.70 40.81 -47.55
CA ASP A 4 -2.53 42.02 -47.31
C ASP A 4 -3.81 41.62 -46.50
N LEU A 5 -5.01 42.23 -46.49
CA LEU A 5 -5.67 43.27 -47.33
C LEU A 5 -6.74 44.00 -46.50
N GLY A 6 -6.97 45.30 -46.74
CA GLY A 6 -8.09 46.07 -46.15
C GLY A 6 -9.25 46.32 -47.12
N HIS A 7 -10.48 46.43 -46.63
CA HIS A 7 -11.59 47.00 -47.41
C HIS A 7 -12.56 47.82 -46.54
N LEU A 8 -13.09 48.89 -47.13
CA LEU A 8 -13.97 49.88 -46.52
C LEU A 8 -15.34 49.90 -47.22
N ALA A 9 -16.31 50.47 -46.51
CA ALA A 9 -17.50 51.16 -47.03
C ALA A 9 -18.78 50.37 -47.36
N GLY A 10 -19.91 51.07 -47.16
CA GLY A 10 -21.28 50.64 -47.46
C GLY A 10 -22.01 49.96 -46.27
N MET A 11 -23.29 50.24 -45.97
CA MET A 11 -24.23 51.22 -46.56
C MET A 11 -25.43 51.48 -45.61
N VAL A 12 -26.02 52.67 -45.77
CA VAL A 12 -27.37 53.13 -45.34
C VAL A 12 -28.47 52.07 -45.68
N ALA A 13 -29.61 51.85 -45.02
CA ALA A 13 -30.46 52.66 -44.12
C ALA A 13 -31.41 51.82 -43.20
N ALA A 14 -31.98 52.51 -42.18
CA ALA A 14 -33.36 52.43 -41.63
C ALA A 14 -34.13 51.09 -41.51
N GLY A 15 -34.49 50.71 -40.27
CA GLY A 15 -35.38 49.57 -39.97
C GLY A 15 -35.96 49.55 -38.55
N ARG A 16 -36.89 50.48 -38.27
CA ARG A 16 -37.84 50.57 -37.13
C ARG A 16 -37.84 49.48 -36.01
N THR A 17 -37.70 49.96 -34.76
CA THR A 17 -38.47 49.55 -33.53
C THR A 17 -38.38 48.12 -32.96
N PRO A 18 -38.70 47.88 -31.67
CA PRO A 18 -38.64 48.77 -30.50
C PRO A 18 -38.00 48.12 -29.23
N THR A 19 -37.84 48.94 -28.19
CA THR A 19 -37.94 48.59 -26.74
C THR A 19 -37.36 47.27 -26.20
N SER A 20 -36.40 47.39 -25.27
CA SER A 20 -36.72 47.13 -23.86
C SER A 20 -35.88 48.02 -22.93
N HIS A 21 -36.34 48.18 -21.68
CA HIS A 21 -35.93 49.27 -20.79
C HIS A 21 -34.62 49.05 -20.03
N ARG A 22 -33.90 50.15 -19.80
CA ARG A 22 -32.94 50.27 -18.70
C ARG A 22 -33.67 50.25 -17.35
N SER A 23 -33.22 49.40 -16.42
CA SER A 23 -32.86 49.75 -15.03
C SER A 23 -32.55 48.44 -14.29
N ALA A 24 -31.36 48.21 -13.71
CA ALA A 24 -30.74 48.97 -12.63
C ALA A 24 -31.61 49.01 -11.36
N GLY A 25 -31.56 47.91 -10.57
CA GLY A 25 -32.21 47.79 -9.27
C GLY A 25 -31.55 46.66 -8.47
N ARG A 26 -30.80 47.00 -7.43
CA ARG A 26 -30.16 46.03 -6.53
C ARG A 26 -31.13 45.57 -5.43
N VAL A 27 -30.71 44.55 -4.69
CA VAL A 27 -31.12 44.17 -3.31
C VAL A 27 -32.24 43.12 -3.15
N ALA A 28 -31.79 41.86 -2.97
CA ALA A 28 -32.33 40.79 -2.08
C ALA A 28 -33.75 40.22 -2.38
N ARG A 29 -34.08 38.93 -2.12
CA ARG A 29 -33.52 37.87 -1.26
C ARG A 29 -33.72 36.46 -1.89
N LEU A 30 -32.84 35.50 -1.56
CA LEU A 30 -33.05 34.03 -1.53
C LEU A 30 -33.72 33.31 -2.74
N ALA A 31 -32.92 32.75 -3.67
CA ALA A 31 -33.29 31.58 -4.50
C ALA A 31 -32.04 30.97 -5.21
N GLY A 32 -32.00 29.65 -5.44
CA GLY A 32 -31.00 28.98 -6.30
C GLY A 32 -29.65 28.68 -5.62
N LEU A 33 -29.58 27.82 -4.59
CA LEU A 33 -29.77 26.36 -4.67
C LEU A 33 -28.73 25.70 -5.62
N VAL A 34 -27.62 25.24 -5.02
CA VAL A 34 -26.77 24.15 -5.55
C VAL A 34 -26.04 24.41 -6.88
N LEU A 35 -24.96 25.20 -6.83
CA LEU A 35 -23.76 24.92 -7.65
C LEU A 35 -22.57 24.41 -6.81
N THR A 36 -22.81 24.16 -5.52
CA THR A 36 -21.88 23.52 -4.57
C THR A 36 -22.15 22.04 -4.31
N LEU A 37 -23.09 21.40 -5.03
CA LEU A 37 -23.07 19.94 -5.19
C LEU A 37 -23.17 19.44 -6.64
N LEU A 38 -22.19 19.85 -7.45
CA LEU A 38 -21.50 18.88 -8.33
C LEU A 38 -20.24 18.29 -7.67
N LEU A 39 -20.07 18.50 -6.36
CA LEU A 39 -19.12 17.80 -5.49
C LEU A 39 -19.81 16.63 -4.73
N ALA A 40 -20.49 15.73 -5.46
CA ALA A 40 -21.23 14.62 -4.84
C ALA A 40 -21.36 13.32 -5.66
N LEU A 41 -20.92 13.28 -6.93
CA LEU A 41 -20.92 12.03 -7.73
C LEU A 41 -19.55 11.35 -7.82
N HIS A 42 -18.66 11.66 -6.88
CA HIS A 42 -17.64 10.73 -6.41
C HIS A 42 -18.13 10.03 -5.15
N ALA A 43 -19.39 9.57 -5.19
CA ALA A 43 -19.87 8.56 -4.27
C ALA A 43 -19.19 7.23 -4.62
N SER A 44 -17.91 7.14 -4.27
CA SER A 44 -17.31 5.89 -3.86
C SER A 44 -18.11 5.41 -2.65
N LEU A 45 -19.23 4.73 -2.94
CA LEU A 45 -19.68 3.64 -2.10
C LEU A 45 -18.49 2.68 -2.06
N GLY A 46 -17.63 2.88 -1.07
CA GLY A 46 -16.75 1.84 -0.58
C GLY A 46 -17.68 0.72 -0.19
N TYR A 47 -17.87 -0.22 -1.10
CA TYR A 47 -18.45 -1.51 -0.79
C TYR A 47 -17.46 -2.10 0.20
N ALA A 48 -17.80 -2.01 1.49
CA ALA A 48 -16.99 -2.60 2.53
C ALA A 48 -16.96 -4.09 2.22
N ALA A 49 -15.87 -4.54 1.60
CA ALA A 49 -15.69 -5.93 1.22
C ALA A 49 -15.90 -6.73 2.49
N LYS A 50 -16.94 -7.56 2.49
CA LYS A 50 -17.29 -8.30 3.68
C LYS A 50 -16.30 -9.44 3.76
N ALA A 51 -15.29 -9.29 4.62
CA ALA A 51 -14.22 -10.26 4.77
C ALA A 51 -14.77 -11.69 4.88
N ALA A 52 -14.19 -12.60 4.09
CA ALA A 52 -14.64 -14.00 4.00
C ALA A 52 -14.35 -14.79 5.28
N TYR A 53 -13.41 -14.29 6.10
CA TYR A 53 -13.08 -14.72 7.45
C TYR A 53 -12.29 -13.58 8.11
N LYS A 54 -11.87 -13.77 9.37
CA LYS A 54 -10.93 -12.89 10.07
C LYS A 54 -9.65 -13.63 10.43
N VAL A 55 -8.56 -12.89 10.60
CA VAL A 55 -7.28 -13.42 11.11
C VAL A 55 -6.86 -12.61 12.33
N GLU A 56 -6.54 -13.31 13.42
CA GLU A 56 -6.02 -12.73 14.65
C GLU A 56 -4.62 -13.32 14.92
N ILE A 57 -3.60 -12.47 14.96
CA ILE A 57 -2.19 -12.88 15.05
C ILE A 57 -1.59 -12.42 16.39
N ASP A 58 -1.16 -13.41 17.18
CA ASP A 58 -0.39 -13.26 18.40
C ASP A 58 1.07 -13.67 18.13
N ALA A 59 1.95 -12.67 18.09
CA ALA A 59 3.37 -12.80 17.77
C ALA A 59 4.11 -11.54 18.27
N PRO A 60 5.44 -11.59 18.47
CA PRO A 60 6.22 -10.38 18.77
C PRO A 60 6.07 -9.31 17.68
N ASP A 61 6.05 -8.03 18.05
CA ASP A 61 5.74 -6.92 17.13
C ASP A 61 6.55 -6.93 15.82
N ALA A 62 7.85 -7.23 15.91
CA ALA A 62 8.74 -7.27 14.75
C ALA A 62 8.45 -8.43 13.77
N LEU A 63 7.78 -9.50 14.20
CA LEU A 63 7.29 -10.57 13.32
C LEU A 63 5.83 -10.31 12.91
N LYS A 64 5.00 -9.80 13.84
CA LYS A 64 3.57 -9.57 13.65
C LYS A 64 3.24 -8.75 12.41
N GLY A 65 3.97 -7.64 12.17
CA GLY A 65 3.75 -6.81 10.98
C GLY A 65 4.00 -7.57 9.67
N ILE A 66 5.11 -8.32 9.60
CA ILE A 66 5.49 -9.12 8.42
C ILE A 66 4.44 -10.20 8.16
N LEU A 67 3.95 -10.88 9.20
CA LEU A 67 2.90 -11.90 9.06
C LEU A 67 1.56 -11.29 8.63
N GLN A 68 1.19 -10.11 9.14
CA GLN A 68 -0.01 -9.38 8.72
C GLN A 68 0.06 -8.92 7.26
N GLU A 69 1.24 -8.59 6.75
CA GLU A 69 1.41 -8.15 5.35
C GLU A 69 1.58 -9.31 4.36
N HIS A 70 2.17 -10.43 4.78
CA HIS A 70 2.65 -11.46 3.87
C HIS A 70 2.05 -12.86 4.00
N LEU A 71 1.42 -13.24 5.13
CA LEU A 71 0.68 -14.51 5.19
C LEU A 71 -0.48 -14.51 4.21
N ASP A 72 -0.69 -15.61 3.48
CA ASP A 72 -1.80 -15.70 2.53
C ASP A 72 -3.17 -15.61 3.23
N LEU A 73 -3.28 -16.14 4.46
CA LEU A 73 -4.45 -15.94 5.31
C LEU A 73 -4.76 -14.46 5.55
N ALA A 74 -3.75 -13.64 5.85
CA ALA A 74 -3.96 -12.21 6.08
C ALA A 74 -4.27 -11.47 4.77
N ARG A 75 -3.52 -11.77 3.69
CA ARG A 75 -3.64 -11.12 2.38
C ARG A 75 -4.95 -11.37 1.66
N TYR A 76 -5.59 -12.53 1.89
CA TYR A 76 -6.82 -12.90 1.20
C TYR A 76 -8.09 -12.79 2.06
N THR A 77 -8.02 -12.16 3.24
CA THR A 77 -9.17 -12.00 4.15
C THR A 77 -10.40 -11.36 3.48
N ASP A 78 -10.21 -10.47 2.49
CA ASP A 78 -11.29 -9.77 1.76
C ASP A 78 -11.72 -10.45 0.45
N ARG A 79 -11.10 -11.58 0.07
CA ARG A 79 -11.46 -12.30 -1.17
C ARG A 79 -12.68 -13.20 -0.97
N THR A 80 -13.74 -12.93 -1.70
CA THR A 80 -15.00 -13.68 -1.66
C THR A 80 -15.02 -14.93 -2.57
N ASP A 81 -13.92 -15.22 -3.26
CA ASP A 81 -13.79 -16.29 -4.28
C ASP A 81 -12.86 -17.44 -3.86
N ILE A 82 -12.51 -17.51 -2.57
CA ILE A 82 -11.73 -18.61 -1.97
C ILE A 82 -12.65 -19.83 -1.76
N SER A 83 -12.24 -21.01 -2.23
CA SER A 83 -12.92 -22.28 -1.90
C SER A 83 -12.52 -22.79 -0.51
N ASP A 84 -13.36 -23.64 0.10
CA ASP A 84 -13.02 -24.25 1.39
C ASP A 84 -11.72 -25.06 1.33
N ASP A 85 -11.44 -25.75 0.22
CA ASP A 85 -10.16 -26.46 -0.01
C ASP A 85 -8.96 -25.50 -0.03
N GLN A 86 -9.09 -24.33 -0.66
CA GLN A 86 -8.04 -23.32 -0.72
C GLN A 86 -7.82 -22.68 0.65
N PHE A 87 -8.91 -22.39 1.38
CA PHE A 87 -8.84 -21.89 2.76
C PHE A 87 -8.16 -22.92 3.67
N GLN A 88 -8.52 -24.20 3.57
CA GLN A 88 -7.90 -25.26 4.35
C GLN A 88 -6.41 -25.41 4.04
N TYR A 89 -6.02 -25.37 2.77
CA TYR A 89 -4.61 -25.37 2.35
C TYR A 89 -3.82 -24.19 2.95
N MET A 90 -4.42 -22.99 2.99
CA MET A 90 -3.81 -21.80 3.61
C MET A 90 -3.67 -21.94 5.13
N VAL A 91 -4.57 -22.67 5.81
CA VAL A 91 -4.44 -23.00 7.24
C VAL A 91 -3.37 -24.09 7.47
N GLU A 92 -3.28 -25.10 6.60
CA GLU A 92 -2.29 -26.17 6.72
C GLU A 92 -0.85 -25.71 6.44
N THR A 93 -0.66 -24.75 5.54
CA THR A 93 0.66 -24.20 5.15
C THR A 93 1.13 -23.02 5.99
N VAL A 94 0.36 -22.60 7.00
CA VAL A 94 0.68 -21.41 7.81
C VAL A 94 2.01 -21.53 8.56
N ASP A 95 2.38 -22.72 9.04
CA ASP A 95 3.64 -22.93 9.78
C ASP A 95 4.87 -22.77 8.86
N ASP A 96 4.81 -23.31 7.63
CA ASP A 96 5.84 -23.14 6.61
C ASP A 96 6.01 -21.65 6.25
N GLN A 97 4.90 -20.91 6.08
CA GLN A 97 4.94 -19.48 5.80
C GLN A 97 5.50 -18.67 6.96
N VAL A 98 5.06 -18.94 8.20
CA VAL A 98 5.61 -18.31 9.41
C VAL A 98 7.11 -18.59 9.51
N ARG A 99 7.57 -19.81 9.27
CA ARG A 99 9.00 -20.16 9.29
C ARG A 99 9.79 -19.41 8.23
N GLN A 100 9.25 -19.28 7.01
CA GLN A 100 9.90 -18.52 5.93
C GLN A 100 10.09 -17.05 6.31
N PHE A 101 9.05 -16.39 6.83
CA PHE A 101 9.12 -14.98 7.23
C PHE A 101 9.93 -14.76 8.52
N ALA A 102 9.79 -15.63 9.51
CA ALA A 102 10.55 -15.55 10.76
C ALA A 102 12.07 -15.68 10.52
N SER A 103 12.48 -16.51 9.55
CA SER A 103 13.88 -16.68 9.18
C SER A 103 14.52 -15.41 8.64
N THR A 104 13.78 -14.54 7.94
CA THR A 104 14.31 -13.25 7.45
C THR A 104 14.55 -12.25 8.58
N GLU A 105 13.90 -12.42 9.73
CA GLU A 105 14.12 -11.66 10.96
C GLU A 105 15.04 -12.37 11.97
N GLY A 106 15.64 -13.51 11.58
CA GLY A 106 16.62 -14.24 12.40
C GLY A 106 16.03 -15.24 13.39
N TRP A 107 14.76 -15.62 13.25
CA TRP A 107 14.13 -16.71 14.01
C TRP A 107 13.97 -17.94 13.13
N PHE A 108 14.80 -18.96 13.36
CA PHE A 108 14.90 -20.12 12.47
C PHE A 108 14.07 -21.33 12.91
N ASP A 109 13.65 -21.37 14.17
CA ASP A 109 12.87 -22.45 14.78
C ASP A 109 11.62 -21.93 15.51
N PRO A 110 10.73 -21.17 14.83
CA PRO A 110 9.45 -20.77 15.41
C PRO A 110 8.53 -21.99 15.60
N VAL A 111 7.59 -21.88 16.53
CA VAL A 111 6.51 -22.84 16.74
C VAL A 111 5.18 -22.12 16.49
N THR A 112 4.50 -22.49 15.40
CA THR A 112 3.19 -21.94 15.04
C THR A 112 2.07 -22.81 15.57
N LYS A 113 1.01 -22.18 16.08
CA LYS A 113 -0.28 -22.82 16.32
C LYS A 113 -1.37 -22.04 15.61
N ALA A 114 -2.07 -22.68 14.69
CA ALA A 114 -3.28 -22.14 14.07
C ALA A 114 -4.53 -22.92 14.51
N THR A 115 -5.61 -22.20 14.79
CA THR A 115 -6.93 -22.77 15.08
C THR A 115 -8.03 -21.94 14.44
N VAL A 116 -9.02 -22.60 13.85
CA VAL A 116 -10.18 -21.94 13.22
C VAL A 116 -11.39 -22.08 14.13
N GLU A 117 -12.06 -20.96 14.40
CA GLU A 117 -13.33 -20.91 15.12
C GLU A 117 -14.46 -20.43 14.20
N GLY A 118 -15.66 -21.00 14.33
CA GLY A 118 -16.82 -20.64 13.52
C GLY A 118 -16.82 -21.26 12.11
N GLU A 119 -17.77 -20.82 11.29
CA GLU A 119 -18.08 -21.40 9.97
C GLU A 119 -18.42 -20.30 8.95
N GLY A 120 -18.30 -20.62 7.66
CA GLY A 120 -18.68 -19.70 6.57
C GLY A 120 -17.94 -18.36 6.63
N ASP A 121 -18.68 -17.26 6.46
CA ASP A 121 -18.20 -15.87 6.51
C ASP A 121 -17.93 -15.34 7.94
N LYS A 122 -18.06 -16.20 8.96
CA LYS A 122 -17.85 -15.86 10.37
C LYS A 122 -16.62 -16.55 10.96
N ARG A 123 -15.84 -17.26 10.14
CA ARG A 123 -14.60 -17.92 10.56
C ARG A 123 -13.61 -16.89 11.13
N VAL A 124 -12.97 -17.25 12.24
CA VAL A 124 -11.83 -16.53 12.81
C VAL A 124 -10.66 -17.50 12.88
N VAL A 125 -9.54 -17.13 12.26
CA VAL A 125 -8.29 -17.89 12.28
C VAL A 125 -7.36 -17.26 13.29
N HIS A 126 -7.19 -17.94 14.42
CA HIS A 126 -6.24 -17.55 15.47
C HIS A 126 -4.88 -18.16 15.16
N ILE A 127 -3.86 -17.33 15.04
CA ILE A 127 -2.47 -17.72 14.79
C ILE A 127 -1.63 -17.24 15.97
N SER A 128 -1.04 -18.17 16.72
CA SER A 128 -0.08 -17.88 17.79
C SER A 128 1.30 -18.37 17.38
N VAL A 129 2.33 -17.54 17.56
CA VAL A 129 3.71 -17.82 17.18
C VAL A 129 4.65 -17.60 18.37
N ASP A 130 5.23 -18.68 18.89
CA ASP A 130 6.45 -18.59 19.70
C ASP A 130 7.63 -18.51 18.71
N PRO A 131 8.40 -17.41 18.65
CA PRO A 131 9.48 -17.26 17.69
C PRO A 131 10.75 -18.03 18.08
N GLY A 132 10.83 -18.56 19.32
CA GLY A 132 12.03 -19.17 19.86
C GLY A 132 13.22 -18.21 19.98
N ALA A 133 14.44 -18.75 19.89
CA ALA A 133 15.68 -17.99 20.02
C ALA A 133 15.99 -17.18 18.75
N ARG A 134 16.39 -15.90 18.93
CA ARG A 134 16.80 -15.03 17.83
C ARG A 134 18.31 -15.15 17.56
N THR A 135 18.69 -15.41 16.31
CA THR A 135 20.09 -15.45 15.87
C THR A 135 20.69 -14.05 15.84
N LEU A 136 21.90 -13.92 16.41
CA LEU A 136 22.70 -12.69 16.41
C LEU A 136 23.95 -12.86 15.54
N ILE A 137 24.37 -11.78 14.88
CA ILE A 137 25.58 -11.73 14.06
C ILE A 137 26.82 -11.67 14.98
N ARG A 138 27.56 -12.78 15.11
CA ARG A 138 28.72 -12.85 16.03
C ARG A 138 30.02 -12.28 15.45
N ALA A 139 30.21 -12.40 14.14
CA ALA A 139 31.39 -11.95 13.43
C ALA A 139 31.06 -11.81 11.94
N VAL A 140 31.80 -10.93 11.25
CA VAL A 140 31.76 -10.78 9.80
C VAL A 140 33.20 -10.70 9.30
N ASP A 141 33.59 -11.64 8.44
CA ASP A 141 34.83 -11.56 7.67
C ASP A 141 34.48 -11.34 6.20
N VAL A 142 34.83 -10.16 5.67
CA VAL A 142 34.73 -9.84 4.25
C VAL A 142 36.13 -9.84 3.67
N GLN A 143 36.33 -10.51 2.54
CA GLN A 143 37.63 -10.53 1.86
C GLN A 143 37.48 -9.95 0.45
N VAL A 144 38.31 -8.96 0.12
CA VAL A 144 38.36 -8.36 -1.22
C VAL A 144 39.58 -8.92 -1.94
N THR A 145 39.38 -9.40 -3.17
CA THR A 145 40.41 -10.02 -4.01
C THR A 145 40.56 -9.27 -5.33
N GLY A 146 41.65 -9.54 -6.06
CA GLY A 146 41.96 -8.85 -7.30
C GLY A 146 42.50 -7.42 -7.11
N PRO A 147 42.56 -6.61 -8.18
CA PRO A 147 43.25 -5.32 -8.17
C PRO A 147 42.74 -4.33 -7.10
N ALA A 148 41.44 -4.34 -6.80
CA ALA A 148 40.83 -3.45 -5.80
C ALA A 148 41.46 -3.60 -4.40
N ALA A 149 41.95 -4.79 -4.04
CA ALA A 149 42.59 -5.07 -2.75
C ALA A 149 43.89 -4.28 -2.51
N THR A 150 44.54 -3.79 -3.57
CA THR A 150 45.78 -2.99 -3.48
C THR A 150 45.65 -1.60 -4.11
N GLN A 151 44.82 -1.45 -5.14
CA GLN A 151 44.66 -0.20 -5.89
C GLN A 151 43.59 0.74 -5.33
N SER A 152 42.69 0.23 -4.47
CA SER A 152 41.55 1.00 -3.93
C SER A 152 41.26 0.75 -2.43
N PRO A 153 42.27 0.80 -1.54
CA PRO A 153 42.08 0.44 -0.12
C PRO A 153 41.00 1.26 0.58
N GLU A 154 40.89 2.58 0.30
CA GLU A 154 39.85 3.43 0.89
C GLU A 154 38.42 2.99 0.53
N GLN A 155 38.22 2.47 -0.70
CA GLN A 155 36.92 1.98 -1.15
C GLN A 155 36.58 0.65 -0.48
N VAL A 156 37.59 -0.20 -0.26
CA VAL A 156 37.47 -1.45 0.51
C VAL A 156 37.06 -1.17 1.95
N GLU A 157 37.72 -0.23 2.63
CA GLU A 157 37.36 0.13 4.00
C GLU A 157 35.98 0.79 4.10
N GLN A 158 35.60 1.64 3.14
CA GLN A 158 34.23 2.17 3.07
C GLN A 158 33.17 1.09 2.85
N MET A 159 33.46 0.06 2.05
CA MET A 159 32.58 -1.09 1.85
C MET A 159 32.44 -1.92 3.13
N ARG A 160 33.55 -2.18 3.83
CA ARG A 160 33.55 -2.88 5.14
C ARG A 160 32.71 -2.14 6.18
N ALA A 161 32.92 -0.83 6.31
CA ALA A 161 32.21 0.01 7.28
C ALA A 161 30.71 0.16 6.99
N LYS A 162 30.29 -0.05 5.73
CA LYS A 162 28.88 0.02 5.28
C LYS A 162 28.25 -1.37 5.08
N TRP A 163 28.89 -2.44 5.56
CA TRP A 163 28.37 -3.79 5.37
C TRP A 163 27.04 -3.99 6.11
N GLY A 164 26.03 -4.50 5.42
CA GLY A 164 24.64 -4.58 5.91
C GLY A 164 24.37 -5.58 7.04
N LEU A 165 25.40 -6.20 7.62
CA LEU A 165 25.31 -7.17 8.71
C LEU A 165 26.19 -6.72 9.89
N PRO A 166 25.75 -5.73 10.69
CA PRO A 166 26.49 -5.27 11.86
C PRO A 166 26.63 -6.37 12.93
N VAL A 167 27.84 -6.51 13.49
CA VAL A 167 28.12 -7.47 14.57
C VAL A 167 27.42 -7.04 15.87
N GLY A 168 26.80 -8.00 16.55
CA GLY A 168 26.02 -7.82 17.78
C GLY A 168 24.51 -7.67 17.55
N GLU A 169 24.10 -7.25 16.35
CA GLU A 169 22.69 -7.10 15.98
C GLU A 169 22.04 -8.45 15.62
N PRO A 170 20.69 -8.54 15.64
CA PRO A 170 19.96 -9.66 15.08
C PRO A 170 20.26 -9.88 13.59
N PHE A 171 20.30 -11.14 13.18
CA PHE A 171 20.33 -11.47 11.76
C PHE A 171 19.08 -10.93 11.06
N ARG A 172 19.27 -10.26 9.92
CA ARG A 172 18.20 -9.88 9.01
C ARG A 172 18.59 -10.16 7.57
N GLN A 173 17.61 -10.59 6.77
CA GLN A 173 17.72 -10.77 5.33
C GLN A 173 16.74 -9.82 4.64
N SER A 174 17.30 -8.80 3.97
CA SER A 174 16.59 -7.75 3.22
C SER A 174 17.05 -7.70 1.77
#